data_AF-A0A371PMJ8-F1
#
_entry.id   AF-A0A371PMJ8-F1
#
_cell.length_a   1.000
_cell.length_b   1.000
_cell.length_c   1.000
_cell.angle_alpha   90.00
_cell.angle_beta   90.00
_cell.angle_gamma   90.00
#
_symmetry.space_group_name_H-M   'P 1'
#
loop_
_entity.id
_entity.type
_entity.pdbx_description
1 polymer ?
#
loop_
_entity_poly.entity_id
_entity_poly.type
_entity_poly.pdbx_seq_one_letter_code
_entity_poly.pdbx_strand_id
1 'polypeptide(L)' 'MTNESNEQTELDNVNFGQLPIGKNEDVEYSEELADEGDRKAQQRANEADAREQGE' A
#
# COMPACT_ATOMS: atom_id res chain seq x y z
N MET A 1 4.20 1.67 -33.68
CA MET A 1 4.23 0.32 -33.08
C MET A 1 4.93 0.52 -31.75
N THR A 2 4.16 0.63 -30.68
CA THR A 2 4.66 0.94 -29.34
C THR A 2 5.31 -0.31 -28.73
N ASN A 3 6.49 -0.14 -28.14
CA ASN A 3 7.30 -1.19 -27.51
C ASN A 3 6.60 -1.74 -26.26
N GLU A 4 5.60 -2.59 -26.42
CA GLU A 4 4.93 -3.30 -25.31
C GLU A 4 5.77 -4.50 -24.81
N SER A 5 6.86 -4.84 -25.48
CA SER A 5 7.62 -6.08 -25.27
C SER A 5 8.60 -6.05 -24.09
N ASN A 6 8.92 -4.86 -23.55
CA ASN A 6 10.00 -4.69 -22.57
C ASN A 6 9.50 -4.59 -21.11
N GLU A 7 8.22 -4.27 -20.89
CA GLU A 7 7.64 -4.17 -19.54
C GLU A 7 7.34 -5.55 -18.95
N GLN A 8 6.94 -6.50 -19.79
CA GLN A 8 6.60 -7.86 -19.38
C GLN A 8 7.80 -8.59 -18.74
N THR A 9 9.01 -8.33 -19.24
CA THR A 9 10.24 -9.01 -18.82
C THR A 9 10.78 -8.50 -17.48
N GLU A 10 10.44 -7.26 -17.09
CA GLU A 10 10.86 -6.69 -15.82
C GLU A 10 9.98 -7.17 -14.66
N LEU A 11 8.67 -7.32 -14.86
CA LEU A 11 7.73 -7.78 -13.83
C LEU A 11 7.94 -9.27 -13.45
N ASP A 12 8.38 -10.11 -14.40
CA ASP A 12 8.62 -11.54 -14.19
C ASP A 12 9.78 -11.84 -13.22
N ASN A 13 10.69 -10.88 -13.00
CA ASN A 13 11.83 -11.00 -12.08
C ASN A 13 11.60 -10.31 -10.72
N VAL A 14 10.45 -9.67 -10.51
CA VAL A 14 10.12 -9.02 -9.23
C VAL A 14 9.52 -10.05 -8.28
N ASN A 15 10.18 -10.29 -7.16
CA ASN A 15 9.60 -11.06 -6.08
C ASN A 15 8.57 -10.22 -5.30
N PHE A 16 7.32 -10.21 -5.77
CA PHE A 16 6.21 -9.51 -5.12
C PHE A 16 5.92 -9.99 -3.69
N GLY A 17 6.38 -11.19 -3.31
CA GLY A 17 6.23 -11.73 -1.95
C GLY A 17 7.27 -11.23 -0.94
N GLN A 18 8.27 -10.44 -1.37
CA GLN A 18 9.33 -9.90 -0.53
C GLN A 18 9.45 -8.37 -0.62
N LEU A 19 8.47 -7.71 -1.24
CA LEU A 19 8.44 -6.25 -1.25
C LEU A 19 8.22 -5.72 0.19
N PRO A 20 8.85 -4.61 0.56
CA PRO A 20 8.59 -3.99 1.85
C PRO A 20 7.11 -3.61 1.94
N ILE A 21 6.50 -3.99 3.04
CA ILE A 21 5.12 -3.64 3.35
C ILE A 21 5.12 -2.18 3.79
N GLY A 22 4.37 -1.34 3.06
CA GLY A 22 4.14 0.05 3.46
C GLY A 22 3.23 0.09 4.68
N LYS A 23 3.57 0.93 5.66
CA LYS A 23 2.79 1.08 6.89
C LYS A 23 1.91 2.32 6.82
N ASN A 24 0.79 2.32 7.54
CA ASN A 24 -0.04 3.53 7.67
C ASN A 24 0.74 4.72 8.27
N GLU A 25 1.76 4.47 9.09
CA GLU A 25 2.63 5.47 9.72
C GLU A 25 3.54 6.20 8.72
N ASP A 26 3.72 5.66 7.51
CA ASP A 26 4.56 6.28 6.47
C ASP A 26 3.90 7.52 5.83
N VAL A 27 2.64 7.81 6.16
CA VAL A 27 1.87 8.96 5.67
C VAL A 27 1.31 9.77 6.84
N GLU A 28 1.66 11.05 6.93
CA GLU A 28 1.16 11.93 7.99
C GLU A 28 -0.35 12.19 7.84
N TYR A 29 -1.11 11.79 8.86
CA TYR A 29 -2.55 12.03 8.94
C TYR A 29 -2.85 13.37 9.62
N SER A 30 -3.61 14.24 8.96
CA SER A 30 -4.11 15.49 9.52
C SER A 30 -5.60 15.38 9.85
N GLU A 31 -5.93 15.26 11.14
CA GLU A 31 -7.31 15.07 11.60
C GLU A 31 -8.23 16.26 11.28
N GLU A 32 -7.67 17.46 11.23
CA GLU A 32 -8.40 18.70 10.92
C GLU A 32 -8.79 18.83 9.44
N LEU A 33 -8.06 18.14 8.55
CA LEU A 33 -8.34 18.07 7.11
C LEU A 33 -9.09 16.79 6.73
N ALA A 34 -9.10 15.78 7.60
CA ALA A 34 -9.69 14.49 7.36
C ALA A 34 -11.22 14.53 7.35
N ASP A 35 -11.82 14.04 6.27
CA ASP A 35 -13.25 13.81 6.19
C ASP A 35 -13.65 12.44 6.77
N GLU A 36 -14.94 12.11 6.72
CA GLU A 36 -15.44 10.82 7.23
C GLU A 36 -14.87 9.63 6.44
N GLY A 37 -14.56 9.82 5.16
CA GLY A 37 -13.92 8.83 4.31
C GLY A 37 -12.48 8.56 4.74
N ASP A 38 -11.72 9.62 5.03
CA ASP A 38 -10.34 9.53 5.49
C ASP A 38 -10.24 8.77 6.82
N ARG A 39 -11.15 9.04 7.76
CA ARG A 39 -11.22 8.32 9.04
C ARG A 39 -11.48 6.83 8.86
N LYS A 40 -12.39 6.47 7.94
CA LYS A 40 -12.69 5.05 7.63
C LYS A 40 -11.51 4.38 6.91
N ALA A 41 -10.80 5.11 6.06
CA ALA A 41 -9.61 4.60 5.39
C ALA A 41 -8.49 4.33 6.41
N GLN A 42 -8.25 5.25 7.34
CA GLN A 42 -7.28 5.05 8.42
C GLN A 42 -7.63 3.84 9.28
N GLN A 43 -8.90 3.70 9.69
CA GLN A 43 -9.32 2.53 10.46
C GLN A 43 -9.05 1.21 9.72
N ARG A 44 -9.37 1.14 8.42
CA ARG A 44 -9.11 -0.06 7.60
C ARG A 44 -7.62 -0.34 7.44
N ALA A 45 -6.80 0.70 7.31
CA ALA A 45 -5.35 0.56 7.23
C ALA A 45 -4.79 -0.04 8.53
N ASN A 46 -5.20 0.48 9.69
CA ASN A 46 -4.79 -0.04 11.00
C ASN A 46 -5.18 -1.52 11.17
N GLU A 47 -6.40 -1.89 10.76
CA GLU A 47 -6.89 -3.28 10.82
C GLU A 47 -6.17 -4.21 9.83
N ALA A 48 -5.67 -3.69 8.71
CA ALA A 48 -4.86 -4.46 7.77
C ALA A 48 -3.46 -4.71 8.33
N ASP A 49 -2.82 -3.66 8.86
CA ASP A 49 -1.50 -3.71 9.46
C ASP A 49 -1.47 -4.66 10.67
N ALA A 50 -2.51 -4.64 11.51
CA ALA A 50 -2.65 -5.56 12.64
C ALA A 50 -2.74 -7.03 12.19
N ARG A 51 -3.49 -7.31 11.11
CA ARG A 51 -3.62 -8.67 10.55
C ARG A 51 -2.31 -9.17 9.95
N GLU A 52 -1.53 -8.31 9.30
CA GLU A 52 -0.21 -8.69 8.76
C GLU A 52 0.83 -8.87 9.85
N GLN A 53 0.74 -8.11 10.95
CA GLN A 53 1.64 -8.24 12.10
C GLN A 53 1.28 -9.40 13.04
N GLY A 54 0.08 -9.97 12.90
CA GLY A 54 -0.36 -11.16 13.64
C GLY A 54 -0.80 -10.87 15.07
N GLU A 55 -1.30 -9.66 15.35
CA GLU A 55 -1.88 -9.25 16.63
C GLU A 55 -3.33 -9.73 16.83
#